data_AF-A0A1J4K9I3-F1
#
_entry.id   AF-A0A1J4K9I3-F1
#
_cell.length_a   1.000
_cell.length_b   1.000
_cell.length_c   1.000
_cell.angle_alpha   90.00
_cell.angle_beta   90.00
_cell.angle_gamma   90.00
#
_symmetry.space_group_name_H-M   'P 1'
#
loop_
_entity.id
_entity.type
_entity.pdbx_description
1 polymer ?
#
loop_
_entity_poly.entity_id
_entity_poly.type
_entity_poly.pdbx_seq_one_letter_code
_entity_poly.pdbx_strand_id
1 'polypeptide(L)'
;MSLPNPSRQNPLASLEPAIEVTNDNKRVQGILIVSRVVEHFQLFWRPLDGSPVQHVNSIFQEASDKVSTEWTPNTPFDVDCRDVALFSFSEESKSVKITIKLRNETQPARIFSIDTDNIFGISTFLQQLLSNGIAVPCHIDSDPYSLEFYRKAHTNTYYFPPPHIQLDVSEFGSLDTFWSAVNEFFQELMTEFDESETLPRDPLFPLGVAATSAHYRLKIQINDYISKLGTFEPIKKDEIPSLFDEKGVLKDPKNFKERIFHSGVEESARAQLLPFIFGVYDLKMTQEERDALDARNLEDFKKLDAQVDTVKKHQLTHYKKLGDSFRVITQDVDRTDRNHNAFKSPEKPGMTMLTRLLRMYCMYNPPISYLQGMNDLFVPIIHSYFPIWNENGDPVDNQGQIVDHLPHMPAIFWDYEAMLRNIDHLSLLSGVTEQCMEKARTALQIIQKVSPMITIWYKKYGLSDLLWIYADFVLLFKRTFSSIWDTWLQFNCSPDPKHWLIYFTAAIILDTFPQFSTLSDVSVTVMMDAFPKAVAKIDVHEVGNIALWLHEKVPFEELETENVANDPAKAHFDFFQLDWIEKAE
;
A
#
# COMPACT_ATOMS: atom_id res chain seq x y z
N MET A 1 -27.52 -11.16 -56.66
CA MET A 1 -26.42 -11.08 -55.68
C MET A 1 -27.06 -10.98 -54.31
N SER A 2 -27.19 -12.11 -53.63
CA SER A 2 -27.69 -12.22 -52.26
C SER A 2 -26.69 -11.56 -51.30
N LEU A 3 -27.20 -10.73 -50.39
CA LEU A 3 -26.45 -10.15 -49.28
C LEU A 3 -25.81 -11.28 -48.43
N PRO A 4 -24.61 -11.10 -47.86
CA PRO A 4 -24.01 -12.10 -46.98
C PRO A 4 -24.88 -12.25 -45.72
N ASN A 5 -25.12 -13.50 -45.31
CA ASN A 5 -25.83 -13.85 -44.08
C ASN A 5 -25.22 -13.15 -42.85
N PRO A 6 -26.03 -12.59 -41.93
CA PRO A 6 -25.55 -11.93 -40.70
C PRO A 6 -25.03 -12.89 -39.61
N SER A 7 -25.06 -14.20 -39.85
CA SER A 7 -24.62 -15.27 -38.93
C SER A 7 -23.16 -15.69 -39.16
N ARG A 8 -22.22 -14.75 -39.26
CA ARG A 8 -20.79 -15.10 -39.35
C ARG A 8 -20.19 -15.22 -37.94
N GLN A 9 -20.18 -16.45 -37.43
CA GLN A 9 -19.33 -16.81 -36.29
C GLN A 9 -17.87 -16.82 -36.76
N ASN A 10 -16.98 -16.14 -36.03
CA ASN A 10 -15.56 -16.09 -36.35
C ASN A 10 -14.78 -16.80 -35.23
N PRO A 11 -14.07 -17.91 -35.50
CA PRO A 11 -13.19 -18.54 -34.51
C PRO A 11 -12.08 -17.56 -34.12
N LEU A 12 -11.87 -17.38 -32.82
CA LEU A 12 -10.83 -16.50 -32.28
C LEU A 12 -9.53 -17.29 -32.05
N ALA A 13 -9.65 -18.41 -31.33
CA ALA A 13 -8.55 -19.34 -31.11
C ALA A 13 -9.07 -20.76 -30.98
N SER A 14 -8.19 -21.70 -31.30
CA SER A 14 -8.44 -23.14 -31.18
C SER A 14 -7.22 -23.82 -30.58
N LEU A 15 -7.48 -24.85 -29.81
CA LEU A 15 -6.46 -25.59 -29.10
C LEU A 15 -6.61 -27.09 -29.41
N GLU A 16 -5.61 -27.62 -30.10
CA GLU A 16 -5.57 -28.99 -30.61
C GLU A 16 -4.16 -29.57 -30.48
N PRO A 17 -4.00 -30.81 -29.98
CA PRO A 17 -5.04 -31.65 -29.39
C PRO A 17 -5.37 -31.24 -27.95
N ALA A 18 -6.66 -31.10 -27.64
CA ALA A 18 -7.19 -30.97 -26.28
C ALA A 18 -7.82 -32.32 -25.86
N ILE A 19 -7.06 -33.13 -25.11
CA ILE A 19 -7.48 -34.49 -24.71
C ILE A 19 -8.33 -34.40 -23.45
N GLU A 20 -9.60 -34.76 -23.52
CA GLU A 20 -10.42 -34.82 -22.31
C GLU A 20 -10.01 -36.00 -21.42
N VAL A 21 -9.76 -35.71 -20.14
CA VAL A 21 -9.32 -36.66 -19.10
C VAL A 21 -10.20 -36.61 -17.84
N THR A 22 -11.39 -36.03 -17.94
CA THR A 22 -12.36 -35.90 -16.82
C THR A 22 -12.67 -37.23 -16.12
N ASN A 23 -12.65 -38.34 -16.86
CA ASN A 23 -12.78 -39.69 -16.30
C ASN A 23 -11.48 -40.46 -16.56
N ASP A 24 -10.78 -40.89 -15.50
CA ASP A 24 -9.44 -41.53 -15.61
C ASP A 24 -9.36 -42.71 -16.61
N ASN A 25 -10.49 -43.38 -16.87
CA ASN A 25 -10.57 -44.56 -17.72
C ASN A 25 -10.77 -44.27 -19.22
N LYS A 26 -11.06 -43.02 -19.63
CA LYS A 26 -11.34 -42.69 -21.03
C LYS A 26 -10.68 -41.36 -21.42
N ARG A 27 -9.78 -41.43 -22.41
CA ARG A 27 -9.14 -40.27 -23.02
C ARG A 27 -9.70 -40.04 -24.40
N VAL A 28 -10.30 -38.87 -24.64
CA VAL A 28 -10.87 -38.51 -25.95
C VAL A 28 -10.13 -37.30 -26.49
N GLN A 29 -9.46 -37.47 -27.62
CA GLN A 29 -8.82 -36.37 -28.32
C GLN A 29 -9.88 -35.47 -28.96
N GLY A 30 -9.72 -34.16 -28.83
CA GLY A 30 -10.63 -33.18 -29.40
C GLY A 30 -9.96 -31.85 -29.71
N ILE A 31 -10.76 -30.90 -30.15
CA ILE A 31 -10.40 -29.51 -30.38
C ILE A 31 -11.25 -28.62 -29.47
N LEU A 32 -10.61 -27.74 -28.71
CA LEU A 32 -11.26 -26.72 -27.89
C LEU A 32 -11.21 -25.39 -28.64
N ILE A 33 -12.34 -24.71 -28.84
CA ILE A 33 -12.43 -23.49 -29.64
C ILE A 33 -13.18 -22.41 -28.87
N VAL A 34 -12.68 -21.18 -28.95
CA VAL A 34 -13.41 -19.98 -28.54
C VAL A 34 -13.76 -19.16 -29.78
N SER A 35 -15.04 -18.84 -29.93
CA SER A 35 -15.58 -18.15 -31.11
C SER A 35 -16.38 -16.92 -30.73
N ARG A 36 -16.31 -15.91 -31.60
CA ARG A 36 -17.15 -14.70 -31.53
C ARG A 36 -18.49 -14.97 -32.21
N VAL A 37 -19.59 -14.77 -31.48
CA VAL A 37 -20.97 -14.94 -31.98
C VAL A 37 -21.78 -13.67 -31.75
N VAL A 38 -21.91 -12.85 -32.80
CA VAL A 38 -22.64 -11.56 -32.79
C VAL A 38 -22.21 -10.65 -31.61
N GLU A 39 -22.92 -10.71 -30.48
CA GLU A 39 -22.70 -9.89 -29.27
C GLU A 39 -22.03 -10.64 -28.10
N HIS A 40 -21.85 -11.96 -28.17
CA HIS A 40 -21.25 -12.76 -27.09
C HIS A 40 -20.14 -13.70 -27.61
N PHE A 41 -19.52 -14.44 -26.68
CA PHE A 41 -18.47 -15.41 -26.97
C PHE A 41 -18.92 -16.80 -26.55
N GLN A 42 -18.61 -17.81 -27.37
CA GLN A 42 -18.92 -19.20 -27.11
C GLN A 42 -17.64 -20.01 -26.98
N LEU A 43 -17.63 -20.93 -26.01
CA LEU A 43 -16.58 -21.91 -25.78
C LEU A 43 -17.16 -23.28 -26.08
N PHE A 44 -16.54 -24.03 -26.99
CA PHE A 44 -17.00 -25.36 -27.34
C PHE A 44 -15.85 -26.33 -27.55
N TRP A 45 -16.13 -27.60 -27.30
CA TRP A 45 -15.20 -28.70 -27.57
C TRP A 45 -15.88 -29.76 -28.44
N ARG A 46 -15.11 -30.32 -29.37
CA ARG A 46 -15.57 -31.40 -30.26
C ARG A 46 -14.54 -32.54 -30.26
N PRO A 47 -14.98 -33.80 -30.14
CA PRO A 47 -14.09 -34.95 -30.27
C PRO A 47 -13.59 -35.08 -31.72
N LEU A 48 -12.33 -35.47 -31.90
CA LEU A 48 -11.71 -35.75 -33.18
C LEU A 48 -11.70 -37.27 -33.41
N ASP A 49 -12.09 -37.70 -34.61
CA ASP A 49 -12.08 -39.10 -35.03
C ASP A 49 -10.84 -39.45 -35.89
N GLY A 50 -9.96 -38.48 -36.13
CA GLY A 50 -8.76 -38.61 -36.97
C GLY A 50 -8.99 -38.39 -38.48
N SER A 51 -10.21 -38.07 -38.91
CA SER A 51 -10.52 -37.78 -40.31
C SER A 51 -10.19 -36.31 -40.67
N PRO A 52 -9.46 -36.03 -41.77
CA PRO A 52 -9.22 -34.65 -42.25
C PRO A 52 -10.50 -33.87 -42.54
N VAL A 53 -11.57 -34.57 -42.93
CA VAL A 53 -12.89 -33.96 -43.21
C VAL A 53 -13.57 -33.53 -41.92
N GLN A 54 -13.49 -34.33 -40.85
CA GLN A 54 -14.02 -33.95 -39.55
C GLN A 54 -13.18 -32.86 -38.89
N HIS A 55 -11.87 -32.83 -39.11
CA HIS A 55 -11.00 -31.76 -38.61
C HIS A 55 -11.36 -30.39 -39.22
N VAL A 56 -11.47 -30.31 -40.56
CA VAL A 56 -11.95 -29.09 -41.24
C VAL A 56 -13.38 -28.76 -40.78
N ASN A 57 -14.27 -29.75 -40.71
CA ASN A 57 -15.62 -29.51 -40.22
C ASN A 57 -15.66 -29.07 -38.75
N SER A 58 -14.71 -29.46 -37.88
CA SER A 58 -14.73 -29.07 -36.46
C SER A 58 -14.24 -27.63 -36.25
N ILE A 59 -13.35 -27.13 -37.12
CA ILE A 59 -12.88 -25.73 -37.13
C ILE A 59 -13.92 -24.80 -37.76
N PHE A 60 -14.61 -25.25 -38.81
CA PHE A 60 -15.58 -24.45 -39.58
C PHE A 60 -17.05 -24.78 -39.28
N GLN A 61 -17.36 -25.75 -38.41
CA GLN A 61 -18.74 -25.96 -37.95
C GLN A 61 -19.15 -24.77 -37.10
N GLU A 62 -20.22 -24.13 -37.54
CA GLU A 62 -20.94 -23.15 -36.74
C GLU A 62 -21.33 -23.82 -35.40
N ALA A 63 -20.91 -23.21 -34.30
CA ALA A 63 -21.45 -23.48 -32.98
C ALA A 63 -22.98 -23.41 -33.08
N SER A 64 -23.65 -24.36 -32.45
CA SER A 64 -25.09 -24.52 -32.63
C SER A 64 -25.79 -23.29 -32.06
N ASP A 65 -26.72 -22.66 -32.81
CA ASP A 65 -27.58 -21.58 -32.29
C ASP A 65 -28.32 -21.98 -30.98
N LYS A 66 -28.35 -23.28 -30.67
CA LYS A 66 -28.75 -23.83 -29.37
C LYS A 66 -27.52 -24.18 -28.55
N VAL A 67 -27.25 -23.42 -27.50
CA VAL A 67 -26.35 -23.79 -26.39
C VAL A 67 -26.73 -25.21 -25.93
N SER A 68 -25.79 -26.14 -26.00
CA SER A 68 -26.04 -27.51 -25.56
C SER A 68 -26.13 -27.53 -24.04
N THR A 69 -27.25 -28.00 -23.48
CA THR A 69 -27.43 -28.16 -22.03
C THR A 69 -26.71 -29.39 -21.48
N GLU A 70 -26.09 -30.21 -22.34
CA GLU A 70 -25.40 -31.43 -21.96
C GLU A 70 -23.95 -31.15 -21.55
N TRP A 71 -23.73 -30.94 -20.25
CA TRP A 71 -22.40 -30.87 -19.64
C TRP A 71 -21.98 -32.25 -19.10
N THR A 72 -21.81 -33.22 -20.00
CA THR A 72 -21.40 -34.59 -19.65
C THR A 72 -19.97 -34.87 -20.11
N PRO A 73 -19.15 -35.61 -19.34
CA PRO A 73 -17.80 -35.94 -19.78
C PRO A 73 -17.78 -36.75 -21.08
N ASN A 74 -16.80 -36.50 -21.95
CA ASN A 74 -16.59 -37.17 -23.24
C ASN A 74 -17.66 -36.91 -24.31
N THR A 75 -18.53 -35.92 -24.12
CA THR A 75 -19.51 -35.47 -25.12
C THR A 75 -19.18 -34.05 -25.60
N PRO A 76 -19.53 -33.70 -26.85
CA PRO A 76 -19.34 -32.33 -27.33
C PRO A 76 -20.18 -31.35 -26.51
N PHE A 77 -19.60 -30.22 -26.12
CA PHE A 77 -20.31 -29.15 -25.41
C PHE A 77 -20.21 -27.83 -26.15
N ASP A 78 -21.17 -26.95 -25.89
CA ASP A 78 -21.24 -25.59 -26.43
C ASP A 78 -21.82 -24.71 -25.35
N VAL A 79 -20.98 -23.87 -24.74
CA VAL A 79 -21.36 -23.03 -23.59
C VAL A 79 -21.04 -21.57 -23.86
N ASP A 80 -21.90 -20.69 -23.36
CA ASP A 80 -21.61 -19.27 -23.34
C ASP A 80 -20.45 -18.99 -22.38
N CYS A 81 -19.49 -18.16 -22.80
CA CYS A 81 -18.38 -17.78 -21.93
C CYS A 81 -18.85 -17.11 -20.63
N ARG A 82 -20.03 -16.47 -20.62
CA ARG A 82 -20.63 -15.89 -19.42
C ARG A 82 -21.01 -16.94 -18.37
N ASP A 83 -21.29 -18.17 -18.78
CA ASP A 83 -21.65 -19.29 -17.90
C ASP A 83 -20.41 -20.05 -17.37
N VAL A 84 -19.23 -19.81 -17.94
CA VAL A 84 -17.96 -20.31 -17.40
C VAL A 84 -17.59 -19.50 -16.17
N ALA A 85 -17.20 -20.18 -15.09
CA ALA A 85 -16.76 -19.55 -13.85
C ALA A 85 -15.25 -19.40 -13.81
N LEU A 86 -14.56 -20.54 -13.92
CA LEU A 86 -13.14 -20.68 -13.66
C LEU A 86 -12.51 -21.58 -14.71
N PHE A 87 -11.29 -21.21 -15.06
CA PHE A 87 -10.44 -21.97 -15.98
C PHE A 87 -9.07 -22.10 -15.32
N SER A 88 -8.82 -23.22 -14.62
CA SER A 88 -7.59 -23.43 -13.84
C SER A 88 -6.59 -24.34 -14.54
N PHE A 89 -5.31 -24.15 -14.23
CA PHE A 89 -4.18 -24.82 -14.83
C PHE A 89 -3.38 -25.57 -13.77
N SER A 90 -2.97 -26.79 -14.08
CA SER A 90 -2.07 -27.59 -13.25
C SER A 90 -1.03 -28.29 -14.12
N GLU A 91 0.18 -28.41 -13.58
CA GLU A 91 1.31 -29.00 -14.30
C GLU A 91 1.40 -30.51 -14.04
N GLU A 92 1.57 -31.29 -15.11
CA GLU A 92 1.99 -32.68 -15.08
C GLU A 92 3.25 -32.85 -15.92
N SER A 93 4.01 -33.94 -15.73
CA SER A 93 5.40 -34.09 -16.22
C SER A 93 5.67 -33.73 -17.69
N LYS A 94 4.67 -33.81 -18.58
CA LYS A 94 4.75 -33.41 -20.01
C LYS A 94 3.44 -32.79 -20.52
N SER A 95 2.57 -32.34 -19.62
CA SER A 95 1.26 -31.82 -20.02
C SER A 95 0.74 -30.81 -19.04
N VAL A 96 0.00 -29.84 -19.56
CA VAL A 96 -0.78 -28.90 -18.76
C VAL A 96 -2.22 -29.41 -18.72
N LYS A 97 -2.74 -29.59 -17.50
CA LYS A 97 -4.14 -29.88 -17.24
C LYS A 97 -4.92 -28.58 -17.12
N ILE A 98 -5.95 -28.45 -17.93
CA ILE A 98 -6.93 -27.38 -17.92
C ILE A 98 -8.23 -27.89 -17.30
N THR A 99 -8.67 -27.26 -16.24
CA THR A 99 -9.95 -27.55 -15.57
C THR A 99 -10.94 -26.45 -15.86
N ILE A 100 -12.06 -26.79 -16.49
CA ILE A 100 -13.15 -25.87 -16.82
C ILE A 100 -14.31 -26.11 -15.85
N LYS A 101 -14.66 -25.08 -15.09
CA LYS A 101 -15.79 -25.10 -14.15
C LYS A 101 -16.86 -24.10 -14.61
N LEU A 102 -18.10 -24.57 -14.73
CA LEU A 102 -19.25 -23.71 -14.98
C LEU A 102 -19.73 -23.05 -13.68
N ARG A 103 -20.42 -21.91 -13.81
CA ARG A 103 -21.04 -21.21 -12.68
C ARG A 103 -22.17 -22.00 -12.03
N ASN A 104 -22.76 -22.93 -12.76
CA ASN A 104 -23.72 -23.87 -12.20
C ASN A 104 -22.99 -24.93 -11.36
N GLU A 105 -22.94 -24.72 -10.04
CA GLU A 105 -22.25 -25.58 -9.07
C GLU A 105 -22.71 -27.04 -9.05
N THR A 106 -23.87 -27.35 -9.65
CA THR A 106 -24.38 -28.72 -9.74
C THR A 106 -23.66 -29.58 -10.78
N GLN A 107 -22.94 -28.96 -11.71
CA GLN A 107 -22.24 -29.65 -12.80
C GLN A 107 -20.75 -29.86 -12.44
N PRO A 108 -20.20 -31.08 -12.66
CA PRO A 108 -18.80 -31.36 -12.36
C PRO A 108 -17.87 -30.59 -13.31
N ALA A 109 -16.65 -30.29 -12.86
CA ALA A 109 -15.64 -29.70 -13.74
C ALA A 109 -15.22 -30.69 -14.84
N ARG A 110 -14.87 -30.18 -16.02
CA ARG A 110 -14.28 -30.97 -17.12
C ARG A 110 -12.79 -30.69 -17.22
N ILE A 111 -11.99 -31.73 -17.38
CA ILE A 111 -10.52 -31.64 -17.34
C ILE A 111 -9.97 -32.05 -18.70
N PHE A 112 -9.09 -31.21 -19.24
CA PHE A 112 -8.41 -31.40 -20.52
C PHE A 112 -6.90 -31.42 -20.32
N SER A 113 -6.22 -32.36 -20.95
CA SER A 113 -4.77 -32.51 -20.93
C SER A 113 -4.22 -32.07 -22.28
N ILE A 114 -3.21 -31.20 -22.25
CA ILE A 114 -2.57 -30.66 -23.45
C ILE A 114 -1.07 -30.84 -23.30
N ASP A 115 -0.41 -31.30 -24.35
CA ASP A 115 1.03 -31.50 -24.35
C ASP A 115 1.76 -30.14 -24.19
N THR A 116 2.81 -30.11 -23.36
CA THR A 116 3.65 -28.92 -23.18
C THR A 116 4.35 -28.50 -24.47
N ASP A 117 4.56 -29.42 -25.42
CA ASP A 117 5.08 -29.10 -26.76
C ASP A 117 4.14 -28.15 -27.54
N ASN A 118 2.86 -28.06 -27.15
CA ASN A 118 1.88 -27.15 -27.73
C ASN A 118 1.66 -25.87 -26.90
N ILE A 119 2.69 -25.41 -26.19
CA ILE A 119 2.60 -24.19 -25.37
C ILE A 119 2.23 -22.95 -26.18
N PHE A 120 2.66 -22.87 -27.44
CA PHE A 120 2.28 -21.79 -28.35
C PHE A 120 0.76 -21.75 -28.59
N GLY A 121 0.13 -22.92 -28.72
CA GLY A 121 -1.33 -23.03 -28.84
C GLY A 121 -2.05 -22.58 -27.57
N ILE A 122 -1.55 -22.97 -26.39
CA ILE A 122 -2.08 -22.49 -25.11
C ILE A 122 -1.93 -20.96 -25.00
N SER A 123 -0.76 -20.42 -25.34
CA SER A 123 -0.45 -18.99 -25.28
C SER A 123 -1.38 -18.18 -26.18
N THR A 124 -1.53 -18.59 -27.44
CA THR A 124 -2.45 -17.96 -28.39
C THR A 124 -3.90 -18.01 -27.90
N PHE A 125 -4.31 -19.14 -27.33
CA PHE A 125 -5.65 -19.31 -26.78
C PHE A 125 -5.91 -18.37 -25.59
N LEU A 126 -4.98 -18.28 -24.65
CA LEU A 126 -5.09 -17.36 -23.52
C LEU A 126 -5.04 -15.89 -23.94
N GLN A 127 -4.16 -15.53 -24.88
CA GLN A 127 -4.11 -14.19 -25.44
C GLN A 127 -5.48 -13.78 -25.98
N GLN A 128 -6.16 -14.65 -26.75
CA GLN A 128 -7.49 -14.32 -27.27
C GLN A 128 -8.55 -14.17 -26.17
N LEU A 129 -8.51 -14.99 -25.10
CA LEU A 129 -9.41 -14.81 -23.97
C LEU A 129 -9.21 -13.46 -23.28
N LEU A 130 -7.96 -13.09 -23.05
CA LEU A 130 -7.58 -11.87 -22.34
C LEU A 130 -7.77 -10.63 -23.21
N SER A 131 -7.27 -10.59 -24.45
CA SER A 131 -7.38 -9.47 -25.40
C SER A 131 -8.81 -9.16 -25.84
N ASN A 132 -9.77 -10.06 -25.65
CA ASN A 132 -11.17 -9.81 -25.96
C ASN A 132 -12.01 -9.49 -24.70
N GLY A 133 -11.40 -9.39 -23.53
CA GLY A 133 -12.10 -9.13 -22.26
C GLY A 133 -13.05 -10.26 -21.85
N ILE A 134 -12.76 -11.49 -22.28
CA ILE A 134 -13.57 -12.68 -21.97
C ILE A 134 -13.29 -13.15 -20.55
N ALA A 135 -12.02 -13.10 -20.14
CA ALA A 135 -11.56 -13.51 -18.83
C ALA A 135 -10.40 -12.62 -18.35
N VAL A 136 -10.08 -12.73 -17.07
CA VAL A 136 -8.95 -12.05 -16.44
C VAL A 136 -8.13 -13.04 -15.61
N PRO A 137 -6.82 -12.81 -15.39
CA PRO A 137 -6.04 -13.59 -14.44
C PRO A 137 -6.68 -13.58 -13.05
N CYS A 138 -6.69 -14.74 -12.41
CA CYS A 138 -7.26 -14.98 -11.10
C CYS A 138 -6.29 -15.83 -10.29
N HIS A 139 -6.28 -15.58 -8.99
CA HIS A 139 -5.54 -16.38 -8.03
C HIS A 139 -6.50 -16.88 -6.96
N ILE A 140 -6.53 -18.19 -6.76
CA ILE A 140 -7.27 -18.86 -5.71
C ILE A 140 -6.27 -19.78 -5.00
N ASP A 141 -6.28 -19.86 -3.67
CA ASP A 141 -5.31 -20.66 -2.90
C ASP A 141 -5.25 -22.13 -3.35
N SER A 142 -6.37 -22.70 -3.78
CA SER A 142 -6.43 -24.07 -4.34
C SER A 142 -5.96 -24.17 -5.79
N ASP A 143 -6.08 -23.09 -6.56
CA ASP A 143 -5.89 -23.02 -8.00
C ASP A 143 -5.15 -21.71 -8.36
N PRO A 144 -3.84 -21.61 -8.05
CA PRO A 144 -3.08 -20.36 -8.12
C PRO A 144 -2.83 -19.86 -9.54
N TYR A 145 -3.08 -20.71 -10.53
CA TYR A 145 -2.99 -20.46 -11.96
C TYR A 145 -4.39 -20.61 -12.56
N SER A 146 -5.18 -19.54 -12.58
CA SER A 146 -6.55 -19.63 -13.09
C SER A 146 -7.05 -18.34 -13.76
N LEU A 147 -8.02 -18.46 -14.65
CA LEU A 147 -8.74 -17.31 -15.20
C LEU A 147 -10.16 -17.25 -14.64
N GLU A 148 -10.59 -16.05 -14.23
CA GLU A 148 -11.99 -15.77 -13.97
C GLU A 148 -12.65 -15.18 -15.21
N PHE A 149 -13.73 -15.81 -15.66
CA PHE A 149 -14.48 -15.32 -16.81
C PHE A 149 -15.34 -14.13 -16.41
N TYR A 150 -15.48 -13.16 -17.31
CA TYR A 150 -16.30 -11.98 -17.06
C TYR A 150 -17.79 -12.29 -17.28
N ARG A 151 -18.60 -12.13 -16.22
CA ARG A 151 -20.05 -12.44 -16.23
C ARG A 151 -20.86 -11.72 -17.30
N LYS A 152 -20.37 -10.57 -17.76
CA LYS A 152 -21.00 -9.79 -18.83
C LYS A 152 -20.09 -9.68 -20.05
N ALA A 153 -19.20 -10.65 -20.27
CA ALA A 153 -18.34 -10.67 -21.47
C ALA A 153 -19.19 -10.47 -22.73
N HIS A 154 -18.79 -9.49 -23.55
CA HIS A 154 -19.45 -9.17 -24.81
C HIS A 154 -18.43 -8.68 -25.83
N THR A 155 -18.78 -8.69 -27.11
CA THR A 155 -17.81 -8.47 -28.19
C THR A 155 -17.24 -7.05 -28.30
N ASN A 156 -17.74 -6.14 -27.47
CA ASN A 156 -17.29 -4.75 -27.35
C ASN A 156 -16.76 -4.45 -25.92
N THR A 157 -16.42 -5.48 -25.13
CA THR A 157 -15.89 -5.28 -23.77
C THR A 157 -14.62 -4.42 -23.84
N TYR A 158 -13.73 -4.71 -24.78
CA TYR A 158 -12.68 -3.81 -25.23
C TYR A 158 -13.02 -3.30 -26.64
N TYR A 159 -12.90 -2.00 -26.87
CA TYR A 159 -13.22 -1.40 -28.16
C TYR A 159 -12.15 -1.70 -29.22
N PHE A 160 -10.88 -1.62 -28.84
CA PHE A 160 -9.75 -1.85 -29.73
C PHE A 160 -8.58 -2.42 -28.91
N PRO A 161 -8.40 -3.76 -28.86
CA PRO A 161 -7.25 -4.32 -28.18
C PRO A 161 -5.96 -3.94 -28.92
N PRO A 162 -4.92 -3.43 -28.23
CA PRO A 162 -3.67 -3.04 -28.84
C PRO A 162 -3.00 -4.24 -29.51
N PRO A 163 -2.79 -4.23 -30.84
CA PRO A 163 -2.29 -5.40 -31.57
C PRO A 163 -0.79 -5.67 -31.34
N HIS A 164 -0.08 -4.68 -30.79
CA HIS A 164 1.35 -4.74 -30.52
C HIS A 164 1.68 -5.43 -29.18
N ILE A 165 0.70 -5.56 -28.27
CA ILE A 165 0.85 -6.30 -27.01
C ILE A 165 0.44 -7.75 -27.29
N GLN A 166 1.39 -8.67 -27.13
CA GLN A 166 1.21 -10.09 -27.46
C GLN A 166 1.80 -10.99 -26.38
N LEU A 167 1.18 -12.14 -26.15
CA LEU A 167 1.70 -13.16 -25.22
C LEU A 167 2.62 -14.10 -26.00
N ASP A 168 3.91 -13.78 -26.04
CA ASP A 168 4.90 -14.58 -26.76
C ASP A 168 5.64 -15.53 -25.81
N VAL A 169 5.17 -16.77 -25.75
CA VAL A 169 5.85 -17.86 -25.04
C VAL A 169 6.14 -18.99 -26.02
N SER A 170 7.43 -19.14 -26.36
CA SER A 170 7.92 -20.11 -27.34
C SER A 170 8.36 -21.44 -26.73
N GLU A 171 8.83 -21.43 -25.48
CA GLU A 171 9.30 -22.62 -24.76
C GLU A 171 8.62 -22.76 -23.39
N PHE A 172 8.18 -23.97 -23.05
CA PHE A 172 7.60 -24.25 -21.74
C PHE A 172 8.70 -24.60 -20.74
N GLY A 173 8.96 -23.70 -19.79
CA GLY A 173 9.86 -23.98 -18.66
C GLY A 173 9.12 -24.67 -17.50
N SER A 174 8.19 -23.94 -16.89
CA SER A 174 7.29 -24.41 -15.84
C SER A 174 5.96 -23.66 -15.94
N LEU A 175 4.92 -24.17 -15.29
CA LEU A 175 3.65 -23.47 -15.22
C LEU A 175 3.79 -22.12 -14.51
N ASP A 176 4.68 -22.00 -13.53
CA ASP A 176 4.91 -20.75 -12.82
C ASP A 176 5.51 -19.66 -13.70
N THR A 177 6.55 -20.00 -14.47
CA THR A 177 7.17 -19.08 -15.43
C THR A 177 6.21 -18.68 -16.54
N PHE A 178 5.41 -19.64 -17.04
CA PHE A 178 4.39 -19.37 -18.04
C PHE A 178 3.32 -18.41 -17.52
N TRP A 179 2.85 -18.64 -16.29
CA TRP A 179 1.81 -17.81 -15.70
C TRP A 179 2.29 -16.40 -15.35
N SER A 180 3.58 -16.23 -15.02
CA SER A 180 4.18 -14.91 -14.87
C SER A 180 4.09 -14.13 -16.18
N ALA A 181 4.42 -14.74 -17.33
CA ALA A 181 4.25 -14.11 -18.64
C ALA A 181 2.78 -13.76 -18.96
N VAL A 182 1.82 -14.63 -18.58
CA VAL A 182 0.38 -14.36 -18.72
C VAL A 182 -0.05 -13.13 -17.90
N ASN A 183 0.45 -12.99 -16.66
CA ASN A 183 0.15 -11.83 -15.83
C ASN A 183 0.82 -10.57 -16.36
N GLU A 184 2.09 -10.62 -16.75
CA GLU A 184 2.83 -9.49 -17.34
C GLU A 184 2.11 -8.98 -18.59
N PHE A 185 1.75 -9.87 -19.52
CA PHE A 185 0.95 -9.54 -20.69
C PHE A 185 -0.37 -8.83 -20.33
N PHE A 186 -1.10 -9.32 -19.33
CA PHE A 186 -2.36 -8.70 -18.92
C PHE A 186 -2.14 -7.34 -18.24
N GLN A 187 -1.07 -7.17 -17.48
CA GLN A 187 -0.70 -5.89 -16.86
C GLN A 187 -0.35 -4.84 -17.91
N GLU A 188 0.44 -5.20 -18.92
CA GLU A 188 0.76 -4.32 -20.06
C GLU A 188 -0.52 -3.92 -20.80
N LEU A 189 -1.40 -4.89 -21.08
CA LEU A 189 -2.69 -4.64 -21.73
C LEU A 189 -3.56 -3.64 -20.95
N MET A 190 -3.67 -3.79 -19.62
CA MET A 190 -4.45 -2.88 -18.79
C MET A 190 -3.81 -1.50 -18.65
N THR A 191 -2.48 -1.44 -18.64
CA THR A 191 -1.73 -0.17 -18.57
C THR A 191 -1.98 0.66 -19.83
N GLU A 192 -1.87 0.05 -21.02
CA GLU A 192 -2.19 0.73 -22.29
C GLU A 192 -3.65 1.20 -22.35
N PHE A 193 -4.59 0.41 -21.82
CA PHE A 193 -5.99 0.84 -21.74
C PHE A 193 -6.21 2.01 -20.76
N ASP A 194 -5.45 2.08 -19.67
CA ASP A 194 -5.50 3.20 -18.73
C ASP A 194 -4.93 4.48 -19.36
N GLU A 195 -3.80 4.36 -20.06
CA GLU A 195 -3.13 5.47 -20.74
C GLU A 195 -3.95 6.02 -21.92
N SER A 196 -4.64 5.14 -22.64
CA SER A 196 -5.54 5.51 -23.74
C SER A 196 -6.96 5.91 -23.30
N GLU A 197 -7.25 5.88 -22.00
CA GLU A 197 -8.59 6.12 -21.42
C GLU A 197 -9.71 5.20 -21.98
N THR A 198 -9.35 3.97 -22.36
CA THR A 198 -10.26 2.99 -22.97
C THR A 198 -10.59 1.79 -22.09
N LEU A 199 -10.21 1.83 -20.80
CA LEU A 199 -10.58 0.81 -19.80
C LEU A 199 -12.09 0.52 -19.78
N PRO A 200 -12.48 -0.74 -19.48
CA PRO A 200 -13.89 -1.11 -19.31
C PRO A 200 -14.59 -0.26 -18.25
N ARG A 201 -15.62 0.46 -18.69
CA ARG A 201 -16.46 1.31 -17.83
C ARG A 201 -17.42 0.53 -16.94
N ASP A 202 -17.66 -0.75 -17.22
CA ASP A 202 -18.54 -1.57 -16.37
C ASP A 202 -17.90 -1.72 -14.97
N PRO A 203 -18.60 -1.33 -13.90
CA PRO A 203 -18.11 -1.51 -12.54
C PRO A 203 -17.97 -2.99 -12.14
N LEU A 204 -18.65 -3.91 -12.82
CA LEU A 204 -18.57 -5.36 -12.58
C LEU A 204 -17.46 -6.05 -13.38
N PHE A 205 -16.72 -5.34 -14.22
CA PHE A 205 -15.53 -5.92 -14.85
C PHE A 205 -14.53 -6.32 -13.74
N PRO A 206 -14.06 -7.59 -13.71
CA PRO A 206 -13.32 -8.17 -12.58
C PRO A 206 -11.86 -7.70 -12.48
N LEU A 207 -11.63 -6.38 -12.60
CA LEU A 207 -10.32 -5.76 -12.48
C LEU A 207 -9.69 -6.00 -11.10
N GLY A 208 -10.51 -5.98 -10.04
CA GLY A 208 -10.05 -6.26 -8.67
C GLY A 208 -9.47 -7.67 -8.52
N VAL A 209 -10.07 -8.66 -9.20
CA VAL A 209 -9.58 -10.05 -9.21
C VAL A 209 -8.21 -10.13 -9.88
N ALA A 210 -8.07 -9.49 -11.04
CA ALA A 210 -6.82 -9.44 -11.78
C ALA A 210 -5.71 -8.71 -11.00
N ALA A 211 -6.04 -7.59 -10.37
CA ALA A 211 -5.12 -6.85 -9.53
C ALA A 211 -4.68 -7.66 -8.30
N THR A 212 -5.59 -8.42 -7.68
CA THR A 212 -5.24 -9.32 -6.56
C THR A 212 -4.36 -10.48 -7.02
N SER A 213 -4.60 -11.04 -8.21
CA SER A 213 -3.72 -12.05 -8.82
C SER A 213 -2.30 -11.51 -9.03
N ALA A 214 -2.18 -10.31 -9.60
CA ALA A 214 -0.90 -9.62 -9.76
C ALA A 214 -0.22 -9.33 -8.40
N HIS A 215 -0.99 -8.87 -7.42
CA HIS A 215 -0.51 -8.58 -6.08
C HIS A 215 0.05 -9.82 -5.37
N TYR A 216 -0.58 -10.98 -5.52
CA TYR A 216 -0.07 -12.22 -4.93
C TYR A 216 1.36 -12.54 -5.41
N ARG A 217 1.64 -12.36 -6.71
CA ARG A 217 2.98 -12.57 -7.29
C ARG A 217 4.00 -11.58 -6.72
N LEU A 218 3.59 -10.32 -6.57
CA LEU A 218 4.40 -9.30 -5.92
C LEU A 218 4.73 -9.67 -4.48
N LYS A 219 3.73 -10.17 -3.72
CA LYS A 219 3.90 -10.56 -2.31
C LYS A 219 4.91 -11.70 -2.16
N ILE A 220 5.03 -12.62 -3.12
CA ILE A 220 6.11 -13.62 -3.12
C ILE A 220 7.49 -12.95 -3.18
N GLN A 221 7.69 -11.97 -4.06
CA GLN A 221 8.98 -11.26 -4.20
C GLN A 221 9.32 -10.45 -2.95
N ILE A 222 8.31 -9.79 -2.37
CA ILE A 222 8.44 -9.05 -1.12
C ILE A 222 8.81 -10.01 0.01
N ASN A 223 8.12 -11.12 0.15
CA ASN A 223 8.39 -12.11 1.21
C ASN A 223 9.80 -12.72 1.07
N ASP A 224 10.27 -12.98 -0.15
CA ASP A 224 11.64 -13.42 -0.40
C ASP A 224 12.66 -12.36 0.05
N TYR A 225 12.43 -11.09 -0.23
CA TYR A 225 13.25 -10.00 0.29
C TYR A 225 13.24 -9.93 1.82
N ILE A 226 12.05 -9.95 2.43
CA ILE A 226 11.89 -9.90 3.89
C ILE A 226 12.60 -11.08 4.56
N SER A 227 12.56 -12.27 3.96
CA SER A 227 13.25 -13.47 4.47
C SER A 227 14.78 -13.35 4.51
N LYS A 228 15.34 -12.42 3.71
CA LYS A 228 16.78 -12.14 3.64
C LYS A 228 17.22 -11.03 4.61
N LEU A 229 16.27 -10.34 5.24
CA LEU A 229 16.58 -9.33 6.25
C LEU A 229 17.21 -9.99 7.49
N GLY A 230 18.14 -9.26 8.11
CA GLY A 230 18.78 -9.70 9.34
C GLY A 230 17.80 -9.78 10.51
N THR A 231 18.13 -10.60 11.51
CA THR A 231 17.44 -10.58 12.81
C THR A 231 18.05 -9.51 13.69
N PHE A 232 17.23 -8.60 14.20
CA PHE A 232 17.65 -7.52 15.08
C PHE A 232 17.06 -7.70 16.48
N GLU A 233 17.73 -7.13 17.49
CA GLU A 233 17.23 -7.08 18.86
C GLU A 233 16.98 -5.62 19.29
N PRO A 234 15.85 -5.34 19.99
CA PRO A 234 15.54 -4.01 20.50
C PRO A 234 16.65 -3.47 21.39
N ILE A 235 16.85 -2.15 21.39
CA ILE A 235 17.85 -1.53 22.26
C ILE A 235 17.34 -1.50 23.72
N LYS A 236 18.08 -2.15 24.61
CA LYS A 236 17.79 -2.22 26.06
C LYS A 236 18.49 -1.09 26.82
N LYS A 237 17.98 -0.76 28.00
CA LYS A 237 18.58 0.30 28.84
C LYS A 237 20.01 -0.01 29.28
N ASP A 238 20.27 -1.26 29.65
CA ASP A 238 21.56 -1.68 30.21
C ASP A 238 22.71 -1.65 29.19
N GLU A 239 22.40 -1.74 27.89
CA GLU A 239 23.42 -1.70 26.83
C GLU A 239 23.77 -0.28 26.36
N ILE A 240 22.97 0.74 26.72
CA ILE A 240 23.19 2.12 26.25
C ILE A 240 24.63 2.60 26.47
N PRO A 241 25.27 2.41 27.63
CA PRO A 241 26.66 2.85 27.84
C PRO A 241 27.65 2.21 26.86
N SER A 242 27.35 1.00 26.37
CA SER A 242 28.22 0.29 25.43
C SER A 242 28.14 0.84 24.00
N LEU A 243 27.05 1.53 23.65
CA LEU A 243 26.83 2.14 22.33
C LEU A 243 27.79 3.32 22.08
N PHE A 244 28.25 3.98 23.14
CA PHE A 244 29.09 5.17 23.07
C PHE A 244 30.56 4.87 23.36
N ASP A 245 31.46 5.67 22.78
CA ASP A 245 32.89 5.66 23.07
C ASP A 245 33.23 6.47 24.34
N GLU A 246 34.53 6.58 24.66
CA GLU A 246 35.01 7.32 25.84
C GLU A 246 34.68 8.82 25.82
N LYS A 247 34.45 9.40 24.63
CA LYS A 247 34.06 10.81 24.45
C LYS A 247 32.53 10.99 24.41
N GLY A 248 31.78 9.90 24.51
CA GLY A 248 30.32 9.90 24.40
C GLY A 248 29.82 9.94 22.95
N VAL A 249 30.65 9.67 21.95
CA VAL A 249 30.23 9.58 20.54
C VAL A 249 29.68 8.20 20.24
N LEU A 250 28.64 8.09 19.42
CA LEU A 250 28.04 6.82 19.04
C LEU A 250 29.00 6.01 18.15
N LYS A 251 29.33 4.77 18.55
CA LYS A 251 30.34 3.93 17.87
C LYS A 251 29.91 3.48 16.46
N ASP A 252 28.65 3.05 16.33
CA ASP A 252 28.09 2.58 15.06
C ASP A 252 26.71 3.23 14.80
N PRO A 253 26.69 4.43 14.22
CA PRO A 253 25.45 5.13 13.89
C PRO A 253 24.53 4.37 12.92
N LYS A 254 25.11 3.57 12.02
CA LYS A 254 24.34 2.82 11.02
C LYS A 254 23.61 1.66 11.70
N ASN A 255 24.33 0.84 12.46
CA ASN A 255 23.72 -0.26 13.19
C ASN A 255 22.69 0.23 14.23
N PHE A 256 22.96 1.36 14.89
CA PHE A 256 22.01 1.99 15.81
C PHE A 256 20.68 2.29 15.12
N LYS A 257 20.70 2.97 13.97
CA LYS A 257 19.48 3.25 13.19
C LYS A 257 18.79 1.98 12.71
N GLU A 258 19.53 1.01 12.16
CA GLU A 258 18.97 -0.26 11.67
C GLU A 258 18.29 -1.06 12.78
N ARG A 259 18.90 -1.17 13.97
CA ARG A 259 18.29 -1.85 15.12
C ARG A 259 16.99 -1.20 15.57
N ILE A 260 16.98 0.14 15.65
CA ILE A 260 15.79 0.91 16.04
C ILE A 260 14.69 0.79 14.99
N PHE A 261 15.06 0.84 13.71
CA PHE A 261 14.13 0.67 12.61
C PHE A 261 13.44 -0.70 12.64
N HIS A 262 14.20 -1.80 12.76
CA HIS A 262 13.64 -3.14 12.69
C HIS A 262 13.02 -3.65 14.00
N SER A 263 13.58 -3.29 15.16
CA SER A 263 13.21 -3.87 16.46
C SER A 263 12.89 -2.85 17.56
N GLY A 264 13.02 -1.56 17.28
CA GLY A 264 12.65 -0.51 18.22
C GLY A 264 13.55 -0.42 19.45
N VAL A 265 12.99 0.19 20.50
CA VAL A 265 13.69 0.55 21.75
C VAL A 265 12.82 0.18 22.94
N GLU A 266 13.44 -0.40 23.97
CA GLU A 266 12.81 -0.68 25.26
C GLU A 266 12.21 0.60 25.86
N GLU A 267 11.01 0.52 26.43
CA GLU A 267 10.32 1.68 27.01
C GLU A 267 11.17 2.46 28.02
N SER A 268 11.92 1.76 28.86
CA SER A 268 12.78 2.36 29.89
C SER A 268 14.01 3.10 29.32
N ALA A 269 14.36 2.83 28.05
CA ALA A 269 15.48 3.43 27.32
C ALA A 269 15.06 4.61 26.43
N ARG A 270 13.77 4.75 26.10
CA ARG A 270 13.26 5.73 25.13
C ARG A 270 13.69 7.15 25.46
N ALA A 271 13.38 7.66 26.66
CA ALA A 271 13.70 9.05 27.04
C ALA A 271 15.17 9.43 26.84
N GLN A 272 16.11 8.48 26.98
CA GLN A 272 17.53 8.73 26.80
C GLN A 272 17.94 8.72 25.31
N LEU A 273 17.25 7.95 24.48
CA LEU A 273 17.59 7.75 23.07
C LEU A 273 16.78 8.61 22.10
N LEU A 274 15.59 9.10 22.49
CA LEU A 274 14.74 9.94 21.65
C LEU A 274 15.46 11.16 21.06
N PRO A 275 16.30 11.91 21.82
CA PRO A 275 17.07 13.01 21.25
C PRO A 275 17.99 12.61 20.09
N PHE A 276 18.57 11.40 20.12
CA PHE A 276 19.39 10.86 19.02
C PHE A 276 18.51 10.38 17.86
N ILE A 277 17.38 9.74 18.17
CA ILE A 277 16.46 9.17 17.18
C ILE A 277 15.79 10.27 16.35
N PHE A 278 15.32 11.33 17.02
CA PHE A 278 14.63 12.46 16.39
C PHE A 278 15.58 13.50 15.81
N GLY A 279 16.88 13.37 16.04
CA GLY A 279 17.89 14.28 15.49
C GLY A 279 17.94 15.63 16.21
N VAL A 280 17.68 15.65 17.52
CA VAL A 280 18.13 16.74 18.41
C VAL A 280 19.65 16.68 18.54
N TYR A 281 20.19 15.47 18.77
CA TYR A 281 21.61 15.20 18.80
C TYR A 281 22.08 14.63 17.47
N ASP A 282 23.12 15.21 16.88
CA ASP A 282 23.84 14.54 15.81
C ASP A 282 24.53 13.28 16.39
N LEU A 283 24.45 12.18 15.66
CA LEU A 283 25.01 10.89 16.08
C LEU A 283 26.54 10.93 16.29
N LYS A 284 27.22 11.95 15.74
CA LYS A 284 28.66 12.17 15.87
C LYS A 284 29.05 13.14 17.00
N MET A 285 28.08 13.75 17.68
CA MET A 285 28.37 14.67 18.78
C MET A 285 29.02 13.95 19.97
N THR A 286 29.98 14.64 20.59
CA THR A 286 30.56 14.29 21.88
C THR A 286 29.60 14.63 23.04
N GLN A 287 29.88 14.12 24.24
CA GLN A 287 29.08 14.50 25.41
C GLN A 287 29.19 16.00 25.72
N GLU A 288 30.37 16.60 25.58
CA GLU A 288 30.58 18.04 25.83
C GLU A 288 29.77 18.92 24.87
N GLU A 289 29.70 18.54 23.59
CA GLU A 289 28.88 19.25 22.59
C GLU A 289 27.38 19.12 22.89
N ARG A 290 26.94 17.95 23.36
CA ARG A 290 25.55 17.75 23.80
C ARG A 290 25.20 18.60 25.01
N ASP A 291 26.07 18.63 26.03
CA ASP A 291 25.85 19.46 27.22
C ASP A 291 25.76 20.95 26.86
N ALA A 292 26.58 21.41 25.91
CA ALA A 292 26.54 22.78 25.39
C ALA A 292 25.25 23.06 24.58
N LEU A 293 24.78 22.10 23.79
CA LEU A 293 23.52 22.20 23.07
C LEU A 293 22.33 22.24 24.04
N ASP A 294 22.30 21.38 25.05
CA ASP A 294 21.25 21.34 26.08
C ASP A 294 21.17 22.67 26.85
N ALA A 295 22.32 23.28 27.16
CA ALA A 295 22.37 24.60 27.79
C ALA A 295 21.75 25.70 26.90
N ARG A 296 22.03 25.69 25.59
CA ARG A 296 21.41 26.63 24.62
C ARG A 296 19.91 26.38 24.48
N ASN A 297 19.53 25.13 24.29
CA ASN A 297 18.13 24.68 24.18
C ASN A 297 17.31 25.06 25.42
N LEU A 298 17.91 24.99 26.62
CA LEU A 298 17.29 25.44 27.86
C LEU A 298 17.10 26.96 27.90
N GLU A 299 18.07 27.73 27.41
CA GLU A 299 17.96 29.20 27.33
C GLU A 299 16.84 29.62 26.37
N ASP A 300 16.80 29.01 25.19
CA ASP A 300 15.79 29.32 24.17
C ASP A 300 14.40 28.85 24.59
N PHE A 301 14.31 27.69 25.25
CA PHE A 301 13.07 27.25 25.89
C PHE A 301 12.57 28.28 26.91
N LYS A 302 13.44 28.80 27.79
CA LYS A 302 13.05 29.82 28.78
C LYS A 302 12.60 31.13 28.13
N LYS A 303 13.23 31.54 27.02
CA LYS A 303 12.79 32.71 26.25
C LYS A 303 11.39 32.51 25.68
N LEU A 304 11.12 31.36 25.05
CA LEU A 304 9.81 31.01 24.51
C LEU A 304 8.75 30.91 25.62
N ASP A 305 9.10 30.31 26.74
CA ASP A 305 8.22 30.17 27.90
C ASP A 305 7.81 31.54 28.45
N ALA A 306 8.78 32.44 28.64
CA ALA A 306 8.52 33.82 29.03
C ALA A 306 7.66 34.57 27.99
N GLN A 307 7.90 34.34 26.69
CA GLN A 307 7.07 34.95 25.65
C GLN A 307 5.61 34.52 25.80
N VAL A 308 5.32 33.23 26.02
CA VAL A 308 3.95 32.73 26.24
C VAL A 308 3.27 33.43 27.42
N ASP A 309 3.98 33.68 28.52
CA ASP A 309 3.43 34.42 29.67
C ASP A 309 3.15 35.89 29.37
N THR A 310 3.94 36.52 28.52
CA THR A 310 3.75 37.93 28.16
C THR A 310 2.59 38.17 27.20
N VAL A 311 2.03 37.11 26.57
CA VAL A 311 0.92 37.24 25.62
C VAL A 311 -0.34 37.71 26.33
N LYS A 312 -0.74 38.96 26.08
CA LYS A 312 -1.93 39.58 26.65
C LYS A 312 -3.18 39.28 25.82
N LYS A 313 -4.33 39.27 26.49
CA LYS A 313 -5.64 39.03 25.85
C LYS A 313 -5.91 39.92 24.63
N HIS A 314 -5.54 41.21 24.68
CA HIS A 314 -5.75 42.12 23.55
C HIS A 314 -4.87 41.76 22.34
N GLN A 315 -3.66 41.23 22.54
CA GLN A 315 -2.78 40.78 21.45
C GLN A 315 -3.38 39.57 20.74
N LEU A 316 -3.98 38.63 21.49
CA LEU A 316 -4.70 37.48 20.93
C LEU A 316 -5.94 37.90 20.11
N THR A 317 -6.58 39.01 20.47
CA THR A 317 -7.70 39.55 19.68
C THR A 317 -7.24 40.12 18.34
N HIS A 318 -6.05 40.74 18.29
CA HIS A 318 -5.50 41.33 17.07
C HIS A 318 -4.81 40.29 16.18
N TYR A 319 -4.08 39.34 16.77
CA TYR A 319 -3.47 38.23 16.05
C TYR A 319 -4.38 36.99 16.10
N LYS A 320 -5.42 37.04 15.27
CA LYS A 320 -6.53 36.08 15.27
C LYS A 320 -6.08 34.62 15.18
N LYS A 321 -5.07 34.30 14.36
CA LYS A 321 -4.58 32.92 14.19
C LYS A 321 -4.09 32.31 15.51
N LEU A 322 -3.22 33.03 16.25
CA LEU A 322 -2.72 32.56 17.55
C LEU A 322 -3.83 32.52 18.61
N GLY A 323 -4.71 33.52 18.62
CA GLY A 323 -5.88 33.54 19.50
C GLY A 323 -6.80 32.34 19.30
N ASP A 324 -7.08 32.00 18.04
CA ASP A 324 -7.85 30.81 17.66
C ASP A 324 -7.09 29.54 18.05
N SER A 325 -5.80 29.42 17.76
CA SER A 325 -4.97 28.28 18.17
C SER A 325 -4.97 28.05 19.68
N PHE A 326 -4.81 29.09 20.50
CA PHE A 326 -4.83 28.96 21.97
C PHE A 326 -6.19 28.48 22.48
N ARG A 327 -7.29 28.95 21.85
CA ARG A 327 -8.64 28.49 22.16
C ARG A 327 -8.81 27.00 21.82
N VAL A 328 -8.39 26.57 20.62
CA VAL A 328 -8.49 25.17 20.20
C VAL A 328 -7.60 24.27 21.07
N ILE A 329 -6.38 24.70 21.42
CA ILE A 329 -5.51 23.96 22.36
C ILE A 329 -6.24 23.70 23.68
N THR A 330 -6.91 24.71 24.23
CA THR A 330 -7.62 24.56 25.51
C THR A 330 -8.71 23.49 25.40
N GLN A 331 -9.47 23.51 24.30
CA GLN A 331 -10.53 22.52 24.04
C GLN A 331 -9.97 21.11 23.80
N ASP A 332 -8.85 21.00 23.08
CA ASP A 332 -8.22 19.73 22.73
C ASP A 332 -7.54 19.07 23.93
N VAL A 333 -6.84 19.85 24.75
CA VAL A 333 -6.24 19.36 25.99
C VAL A 333 -7.33 18.88 26.96
N ASP A 334 -8.45 19.60 27.06
CA ASP A 334 -9.58 19.20 27.90
C ASP A 334 -10.24 17.87 27.49
N ARG A 335 -10.04 17.39 26.26
CA ARG A 335 -10.54 16.08 25.77
C ARG A 335 -9.46 15.00 25.66
N THR A 336 -8.20 15.32 25.95
CA THR A 336 -7.06 14.40 25.78
C THR A 336 -7.08 13.31 26.84
N ASP A 337 -7.10 12.04 26.42
CA ASP A 337 -6.84 10.82 27.23
C ASP A 337 -7.32 10.87 28.68
N ARG A 338 -8.58 11.30 28.90
CA ARG A 338 -9.17 11.50 30.24
C ARG A 338 -9.19 10.26 31.13
N ASN A 339 -9.06 9.07 30.53
CA ASN A 339 -8.96 7.81 31.27
C ASN A 339 -7.57 7.61 31.90
N HIS A 340 -6.53 8.27 31.36
CA HIS A 340 -5.17 8.18 31.85
C HIS A 340 -4.93 9.17 33.00
N ASN A 341 -4.25 8.73 34.06
CA ASN A 341 -4.04 9.51 35.29
C ASN A 341 -3.41 10.89 35.03
N ALA A 342 -2.48 10.98 34.08
CA ALA A 342 -1.81 12.22 33.69
C ALA A 342 -2.77 13.37 33.27
N PHE A 343 -3.93 13.04 32.69
CA PHE A 343 -4.83 14.02 32.06
C PHE A 343 -6.22 14.09 32.72
N LYS A 344 -6.37 13.54 33.93
CA LYS A 344 -7.64 13.54 34.68
C LYS A 344 -8.05 14.92 35.18
N SER A 345 -7.12 15.82 35.48
CA SER A 345 -7.42 17.09 36.14
C SER A 345 -6.67 18.27 35.50
N PRO A 346 -7.36 19.40 35.21
CA PRO A 346 -6.76 20.57 34.54
C PRO A 346 -5.59 21.18 35.30
N GLU A 347 -5.60 21.10 36.63
CA GLU A 347 -4.58 21.69 37.50
C GLU A 347 -3.38 20.76 37.72
N LYS A 348 -3.37 19.57 37.10
CA LYS A 348 -2.31 18.58 37.28
C LYS A 348 -1.20 18.71 36.24
N PRO A 349 0.02 18.20 36.56
CA PRO A 349 1.19 18.37 35.70
C PRO A 349 0.95 17.99 34.25
N GLY A 350 0.31 16.85 33.95
CA GLY A 350 0.12 16.41 32.55
C GLY A 350 -0.64 17.41 31.67
N MET A 351 -1.81 17.90 32.11
CA MET A 351 -2.58 18.91 31.34
C MET A 351 -1.87 20.25 31.27
N THR A 352 -1.19 20.64 32.36
CA THR A 352 -0.46 21.92 32.43
C THR A 352 0.73 21.91 31.49
N MET A 353 1.52 20.83 31.49
CA MET A 353 2.65 20.61 30.60
C MET A 353 2.20 20.63 29.15
N LEU A 354 1.20 19.82 28.79
CA LEU A 354 0.70 19.72 27.41
C LEU A 354 0.21 21.07 26.89
N THR A 355 -0.59 21.79 27.69
CA THR A 355 -1.07 23.14 27.35
C THR A 355 0.10 24.09 27.12
N ARG A 356 1.12 24.05 27.99
CA ARG A 356 2.26 24.95 27.93
C ARG A 356 3.13 24.67 26.70
N LEU A 357 3.51 23.41 26.48
CA LEU A 357 4.32 22.96 25.34
C LEU A 357 3.67 23.32 24.00
N LEU A 358 2.36 23.09 23.87
CA LEU A 358 1.60 23.45 22.65
C LEU A 358 1.58 24.96 22.40
N ARG A 359 1.39 25.76 23.45
CA ARG A 359 1.43 27.23 23.32
C ARG A 359 2.82 27.72 22.94
N MET A 360 3.87 27.13 23.52
CA MET A 360 5.26 27.43 23.15
C MET A 360 5.52 27.07 21.69
N TYR A 361 5.02 25.92 21.22
CA TYR A 361 5.16 25.51 19.82
C TYR A 361 4.51 26.52 18.86
N CYS A 362 3.32 27.02 19.18
CA CYS A 362 2.68 28.08 18.39
C CYS A 362 3.52 29.37 18.31
N MET A 363 4.24 29.70 19.37
CA MET A 363 5.14 30.86 19.39
C MET A 363 6.42 30.61 18.57
N TYR A 364 6.94 29.39 18.64
CA TYR A 364 8.13 28.96 17.91
C TYR A 364 7.88 28.85 16.40
N ASN A 365 6.74 28.30 15.99
CA ASN A 365 6.35 28.15 14.59
C ASN A 365 4.98 28.80 14.28
N PRO A 366 4.89 30.14 14.18
CA PRO A 366 3.64 30.84 13.88
C PRO A 366 2.97 30.48 12.54
N PRO A 367 3.71 30.18 11.45
CA PRO A 367 3.11 29.76 10.17
C PRO A 367 2.29 28.47 10.27
N ILE A 368 2.68 27.50 11.08
CA ILE A 368 1.87 26.29 11.33
C ILE A 368 0.91 26.54 12.50
N SER A 369 1.41 27.14 13.58
CA SER A 369 0.70 27.35 14.84
C SER A 369 0.18 26.00 15.38
N TYR A 370 -1.11 25.90 15.68
CA TYR A 370 -1.74 24.66 16.14
C TYR A 370 -2.80 24.18 15.16
N LEU A 371 -2.70 22.90 14.78
CA LEU A 371 -3.72 22.15 14.08
C LEU A 371 -4.34 21.14 15.04
N GLN A 372 -5.65 20.94 14.91
CA GLN A 372 -6.41 20.04 15.79
C GLN A 372 -5.82 18.63 15.74
N GLY A 373 -5.50 18.08 16.92
CA GLY A 373 -4.88 16.75 17.06
C GLY A 373 -3.35 16.76 17.26
N MET A 374 -2.66 17.91 17.10
CA MET A 374 -1.23 18.01 17.44
C MET A 374 -0.96 17.75 18.94
N ASN A 375 -1.97 17.93 19.80
CA ASN A 375 -1.91 17.51 21.21
C ASN A 375 -1.62 16.00 21.35
N ASP A 376 -2.22 15.17 20.49
CA ASP A 376 -2.08 13.71 20.53
C ASP A 376 -0.65 13.26 20.19
N LEU A 377 0.13 14.12 19.51
CA LEU A 377 1.52 13.86 19.15
C LEU A 377 2.50 14.12 20.31
N PHE A 378 2.20 15.06 21.21
CA PHE A 378 3.02 15.31 22.40
C PHE A 378 2.87 14.22 23.47
N VAL A 379 1.67 13.64 23.60
CA VAL A 379 1.34 12.71 24.68
C VAL A 379 2.30 11.51 24.76
N PRO A 380 2.63 10.79 23.67
CA PRO A 380 3.59 9.69 23.72
C PRO A 380 4.98 10.14 24.19
N ILE A 381 5.45 11.31 23.74
CA ILE A 381 6.76 11.84 24.14
C ILE A 381 6.76 12.12 25.65
N ILE A 382 5.72 12.79 26.16
CA ILE A 382 5.54 13.01 27.62
C ILE A 382 5.58 11.68 28.38
N HIS A 383 4.89 10.65 27.89
CA HIS A 383 4.91 9.32 28.52
C HIS A 383 6.26 8.62 28.46
N SER A 384 7.11 8.92 27.47
CA SER A 384 8.45 8.35 27.42
C SER A 384 9.34 8.90 28.54
N TYR A 385 9.21 10.20 28.83
CA TYR A 385 9.91 10.84 29.96
C TYR A 385 9.27 10.51 31.31
N PHE A 386 7.95 10.34 31.34
CA PHE A 386 7.18 10.03 32.54
C PHE A 386 6.26 8.83 32.30
N PRO A 387 6.77 7.59 32.45
CA PRO A 387 5.98 6.39 32.16
C PRO A 387 4.95 6.09 33.27
N ILE A 388 5.21 6.51 34.51
CA ILE A 388 4.37 6.15 35.67
C ILE A 388 3.72 7.40 36.25
N TRP A 389 2.40 7.32 36.47
CA TRP A 389 1.58 8.40 37.02
C TRP A 389 0.71 7.86 38.15
N ASN A 390 0.75 8.52 39.31
CA ASN A 390 -0.07 8.13 40.45
C ASN A 390 -1.55 8.49 40.24
N GLU A 391 -2.45 8.02 41.13
CA GLU A 391 -3.89 8.29 41.02
C GLU A 391 -4.24 9.78 41.11
N ASN A 392 -3.37 10.58 41.74
CA ASN A 392 -3.53 12.03 41.85
C ASN A 392 -3.12 12.75 40.57
N GLY A 393 -2.58 12.06 39.56
CA GLY A 393 -2.16 12.66 38.29
C GLY A 393 -0.78 13.33 38.33
N ASP A 394 0.07 12.97 39.30
CA ASP A 394 1.46 13.44 39.37
C ASP A 394 2.41 12.35 38.82
N PRO A 395 3.46 12.72 38.07
CA PRO A 395 4.44 11.77 37.56
C PRO A 395 5.29 11.24 38.71
N VAL A 396 5.54 9.93 38.71
CA VAL A 396 6.29 9.26 39.78
C VAL A 396 7.38 8.34 39.21
N ASP A 397 8.41 8.08 40.02
CA ASP A 397 9.42 7.09 39.71
C ASP A 397 8.95 5.65 40.05
N ASN A 398 9.83 4.66 39.82
CA ASN A 398 9.57 3.26 40.13
C ASN A 398 9.34 2.98 41.64
N GLN A 399 9.67 3.93 42.51
CA GLN A 399 9.47 3.85 43.96
C GLN A 399 8.21 4.61 44.42
N GLY A 400 7.48 5.25 43.48
CA GLY A 400 6.29 6.04 43.76
C GLY A 400 6.58 7.45 44.29
N GLN A 401 7.83 7.92 44.21
CA GLN A 401 8.18 9.30 44.57
C GLN A 401 7.84 10.25 43.43
N ILE A 402 7.30 11.43 43.77
CA ILE A 402 6.94 12.45 42.77
C ILE A 402 8.21 12.98 42.10
N VAL A 403 8.22 12.94 40.77
CA VAL A 403 9.31 13.46 39.94
C VAL A 403 8.97 14.90 39.55
N ASP A 404 9.95 15.81 39.69
CA ASP A 404 9.78 17.17 39.16
C ASP A 404 9.84 17.14 37.63
N HIS A 405 8.78 17.62 36.99
CA HIS A 405 8.64 17.58 35.54
C HIS A 405 9.32 18.78 34.85
N LEU A 406 9.51 19.89 35.56
CA LEU A 406 9.99 21.15 34.97
C LEU A 406 11.36 21.02 34.28
N PRO A 407 12.35 20.28 34.83
CA PRO A 407 13.65 20.13 34.19
C PRO A 407 13.62 19.38 32.85
N HIS A 408 12.61 18.54 32.61
CA HIS A 408 12.49 17.73 31.40
C HIS A 408 11.68 18.39 30.29
N MET A 409 10.93 19.46 30.61
CA MET A 409 10.11 20.19 29.63
C MET A 409 10.89 20.69 28.40
N PRO A 410 12.13 21.21 28.52
CA PRO A 410 12.92 21.58 27.35
C PRO A 410 13.21 20.39 26.44
N ALA A 411 13.64 19.26 27.00
CA ALA A 411 13.95 18.06 26.21
C ALA A 411 12.71 17.55 25.46
N ILE A 412 11.55 17.48 26.14
CA ILE A 412 10.27 17.08 25.52
C ILE A 412 9.89 18.03 24.36
N PHE A 413 10.09 19.33 24.54
CA PHE A 413 9.77 20.33 23.52
C PHE A 413 10.64 20.15 22.26
N TRP A 414 11.94 20.02 22.45
CA TRP A 414 12.89 19.88 21.34
C TRP A 414 12.80 18.51 20.66
N ASP A 415 12.50 17.44 21.40
CA ASP A 415 12.19 16.13 20.83
C ASP A 415 10.97 16.18 19.91
N TYR A 416 9.91 16.87 20.34
CA TYR A 416 8.71 17.04 19.53
C TYR A 416 9.01 17.81 18.23
N GLU A 417 9.71 18.94 18.34
CA GLU A 417 10.11 19.75 17.19
C GLU A 417 10.99 18.96 16.22
N ALA A 418 12.02 18.30 16.75
CA ALA A 418 12.98 17.55 15.97
C ALA A 418 12.32 16.35 15.28
N MET A 419 11.41 15.64 15.96
CA MET A 419 10.63 14.55 15.35
C MET A 419 9.88 15.02 14.11
N LEU A 420 9.17 16.16 14.20
CA LEU A 420 8.41 16.71 13.07
C LEU A 420 9.32 17.21 11.94
N ARG A 421 10.46 17.81 12.29
CA ARG A 421 11.43 18.32 11.33
C ARG A 421 12.18 17.20 10.60
N ASN A 422 12.59 16.16 11.31
CA ASN A 422 13.36 15.04 10.78
C ASN A 422 12.59 14.29 9.68
N ILE A 423 11.28 14.12 9.85
CA ILE A 423 10.39 13.45 8.88
C ILE A 423 9.72 14.42 7.89
N ASP A 424 10.13 15.69 7.88
CA ASP A 424 9.52 16.76 7.08
C ASP A 424 7.99 16.89 7.22
N HIS A 425 7.46 16.63 8.42
CA HIS A 425 6.03 16.78 8.69
C HIS A 425 5.59 18.24 8.66
N LEU A 426 6.51 19.16 8.92
CA LEU A 426 6.25 20.60 8.90
C LEU A 426 5.79 21.07 7.51
N SER A 427 6.38 20.54 6.44
CA SER A 427 5.95 20.78 5.06
C SER A 427 4.50 20.36 4.86
N LEU A 428 4.14 19.15 5.31
CA LEU A 428 2.77 18.64 5.26
C LEU A 428 1.79 19.56 6.01
N LEU A 429 2.14 19.98 7.22
CA LEU A 429 1.28 20.79 8.08
C LEU A 429 1.09 22.23 7.54
N SER A 430 1.98 22.73 6.68
CA SER A 430 1.86 24.06 6.08
C SER A 430 0.67 24.20 5.11
N GLY A 431 0.25 23.09 4.49
CA GLY A 431 -0.79 23.03 3.47
C GLY A 431 -1.52 21.70 3.48
N VAL A 432 -2.07 21.31 4.64
CA VAL A 432 -2.54 19.93 4.94
C VAL A 432 -3.32 19.27 3.81
N THR A 433 -4.34 19.92 3.26
CA THR A 433 -5.17 19.33 2.20
C THR A 433 -4.37 19.01 0.94
N GLU A 434 -3.66 20.00 0.41
CA GLU A 434 -2.88 19.86 -0.82
C GLU A 434 -1.74 18.87 -0.65
N GLN A 435 -1.01 18.99 0.47
CA GLN A 435 0.14 18.14 0.77
C GLN A 435 -0.24 16.68 1.05
N CYS A 436 -1.37 16.43 1.74
CA CYS A 436 -1.86 15.06 1.90
C CYS A 436 -2.25 14.43 0.57
N MET A 437 -2.92 15.17 -0.33
CA MET A 437 -3.27 14.67 -1.66
C MET A 437 -2.03 14.43 -2.52
N GLU A 438 -1.03 15.32 -2.46
CA GLU A 438 0.24 15.16 -3.17
C GLU A 438 0.96 13.89 -2.70
N LYS A 439 1.16 13.73 -1.39
CA LYS A 439 1.80 12.52 -0.82
C LYS A 439 1.00 11.24 -1.13
N ALA A 440 -0.33 11.29 -1.12
CA ALA A 440 -1.19 10.17 -1.53
C ALA A 440 -0.97 9.77 -2.99
N ARG A 441 -0.93 10.75 -3.90
CA ARG A 441 -0.66 10.51 -5.32
C ARG A 441 0.74 9.95 -5.54
N THR A 442 1.75 10.49 -4.85
CA THR A 442 3.12 9.97 -4.93
C THR A 442 3.21 8.54 -4.40
N ALA A 443 2.47 8.18 -3.34
CA ALA A 443 2.39 6.81 -2.87
C ALA A 443 1.81 5.87 -3.94
N LEU A 444 0.77 6.30 -4.66
CA LEU A 444 0.22 5.52 -5.79
C LEU A 444 1.15 5.48 -7.01
N GLN A 445 1.99 6.50 -7.24
CA GLN A 445 3.03 6.48 -8.27
C GLN A 445 4.11 5.45 -7.94
N ILE A 446 4.54 5.34 -6.67
CA ILE A 446 5.46 4.29 -6.20
C ILE A 446 4.82 2.91 -6.46
N ILE A 447 3.56 2.73 -6.09
CA ILE A 447 2.83 1.48 -6.34
C ILE A 447 2.73 1.20 -7.85
N GLN A 448 2.53 2.21 -8.68
CA GLN A 448 2.39 2.03 -10.13
C GLN A 448 3.63 1.39 -10.76
N LYS A 449 4.83 1.70 -10.25
CA LYS A 449 6.10 1.15 -10.76
C LYS A 449 6.26 -0.35 -10.46
N VAL A 450 5.63 -0.86 -9.40
CA VAL A 450 5.75 -2.27 -8.97
C VAL A 450 4.47 -3.09 -9.16
N SER A 451 3.32 -2.43 -9.23
CA SER A 451 1.99 -3.04 -9.31
C SER A 451 1.00 -2.08 -9.98
N PRO A 452 1.12 -1.86 -11.31
CA PRO A 452 0.28 -0.91 -12.04
C PRO A 452 -1.22 -1.22 -11.89
N MET A 453 -1.59 -2.50 -11.80
CA MET A 453 -2.97 -2.96 -11.65
C MET A 453 -3.69 -2.38 -10.43
N ILE A 454 -2.99 -2.25 -9.30
CA ILE A 454 -3.56 -1.69 -8.06
C ILE A 454 -3.85 -0.20 -8.28
N THR A 455 -2.90 0.54 -8.85
CA THR A 455 -3.07 1.96 -9.16
C THR A 455 -4.20 2.20 -10.15
N ILE A 456 -4.29 1.38 -11.22
CA ILE A 456 -5.39 1.43 -12.20
C ILE A 456 -6.74 1.18 -11.51
N TRP A 457 -6.81 0.24 -10.57
CA TRP A 457 -8.02 -0.02 -9.80
C TRP A 457 -8.44 1.20 -8.96
N TYR A 458 -7.52 1.81 -8.19
CA TYR A 458 -7.82 3.00 -7.41
C TYR A 458 -8.25 4.19 -8.29
N LYS A 459 -7.57 4.40 -9.42
CA LYS A 459 -7.91 5.44 -10.39
C LYS A 459 -9.30 5.24 -11.00
N LYS A 460 -9.65 4.00 -11.37
CA LYS A 460 -10.98 3.65 -11.91
C LYS A 460 -12.13 4.05 -10.98
N TYR A 461 -11.93 3.92 -9.67
CA TYR A 461 -12.95 4.28 -8.66
C TYR A 461 -12.82 5.71 -8.12
N GLY A 462 -11.94 6.55 -8.68
CA GLY A 462 -11.76 7.93 -8.24
C GLY A 462 -11.16 8.05 -6.84
N LEU A 463 -10.33 7.09 -6.44
CA LEU A 463 -9.75 6.97 -5.11
C LEU A 463 -8.27 7.37 -5.05
N SER A 464 -7.74 8.03 -6.09
CA SER A 464 -6.32 8.37 -6.21
C SER A 464 -5.79 9.33 -5.14
N ASP A 465 -6.68 10.11 -4.53
CA ASP A 465 -6.32 11.09 -3.50
C ASP A 465 -6.32 10.50 -2.07
N LEU A 466 -6.66 9.21 -1.93
CA LEU A 466 -6.70 8.47 -0.66
C LEU A 466 -7.42 9.22 0.48
N LEU A 467 -8.52 9.93 0.19
CA LEU A 467 -9.14 10.87 1.16
C LEU A 467 -9.55 10.26 2.51
N TRP A 468 -9.73 8.93 2.59
CA TRP A 468 -10.06 8.25 3.84
C TRP A 468 -8.88 8.12 4.82
N ILE A 469 -7.63 8.25 4.37
CA ILE A 469 -6.42 8.19 5.25
C ILE A 469 -5.94 9.57 5.71
N TYR A 470 -6.71 10.62 5.42
CA TYR A 470 -6.30 12.01 5.68
C TYR A 470 -5.90 12.26 7.14
N ALA A 471 -6.67 11.73 8.09
CA ALA A 471 -6.37 11.87 9.51
C ALA A 471 -5.10 11.12 9.92
N ASP A 472 -4.80 10.00 9.27
CA ASP A 472 -3.64 9.17 9.54
C ASP A 472 -2.34 9.88 9.13
N PHE A 473 -2.35 10.61 8.01
CA PHE A 473 -1.23 11.47 7.62
C PHE A 473 -0.97 12.54 8.69
N VAL A 474 -2.00 13.32 9.05
CA VAL A 474 -1.85 14.44 9.99
C VAL A 474 -1.35 13.98 11.36
N LEU A 475 -1.85 12.83 11.83
CA LEU A 475 -1.58 12.30 13.16
C LEU A 475 -0.50 11.22 13.19
N LEU A 476 0.24 11.03 12.08
CA LEU A 476 1.30 10.03 11.98
C LEU A 476 0.84 8.65 12.48
N PHE A 477 -0.35 8.23 12.05
CA PHE A 477 -1.01 6.97 12.42
C PHE A 477 -1.27 6.74 13.93
N LYS A 478 -1.22 7.79 14.76
CA LYS A 478 -1.41 7.72 16.22
C LYS A 478 -2.73 7.09 16.66
N ARG A 479 -3.77 7.18 15.84
CA ARG A 479 -5.12 6.64 16.11
C ARG A 479 -5.38 5.31 15.41
N THR A 480 -4.44 4.85 14.58
CA THR A 480 -4.59 3.69 13.69
C THR A 480 -3.95 2.46 14.31
N PHE A 481 -2.69 2.60 14.76
CA PHE A 481 -1.95 1.51 15.39
C PHE A 481 -1.99 1.59 16.91
N SER A 482 -2.00 0.41 17.55
CA SER A 482 -1.98 0.29 19.00
C SER A 482 -0.63 0.72 19.58
N SER A 483 0.47 0.30 18.94
CA SER A 483 1.82 0.69 19.29
C SER A 483 2.31 1.79 18.35
N ILE A 484 2.32 3.03 18.83
CA ILE A 484 2.76 4.17 18.03
C ILE A 484 4.28 4.24 17.87
N TRP A 485 5.02 3.68 18.84
CA TRP A 485 6.48 3.74 18.85
C TRP A 485 7.08 2.91 17.72
N ASP A 486 6.47 1.77 17.38
CA ASP A 486 6.96 0.95 16.25
C ASP A 486 6.89 1.73 14.94
N THR A 487 5.87 2.58 14.75
CA THR A 487 5.76 3.50 13.61
C THR A 487 6.75 4.66 13.69
N TRP A 488 6.78 5.41 14.80
CA TRP A 488 7.56 6.65 14.87
C TRP A 488 9.07 6.42 14.90
N LEU A 489 9.51 5.32 15.52
CA LEU A 489 10.91 4.92 15.49
C LEU A 489 11.33 4.58 14.05
N GLN A 490 10.50 3.83 13.31
CA GLN A 490 10.76 3.57 11.89
C GLN A 490 10.83 4.86 11.08
N PHE A 491 9.88 5.79 11.25
CA PHE A 491 9.85 7.02 10.47
C PHE A 491 11.14 7.82 10.63
N ASN A 492 11.63 7.94 11.87
CA ASN A 492 12.80 8.75 12.18
C ASN A 492 14.15 8.05 11.92
N CYS A 493 14.19 6.71 11.97
CA CYS A 493 15.40 5.91 11.75
C CYS A 493 15.45 5.22 10.38
N SER A 494 14.48 5.48 9.51
CA SER A 494 14.46 4.95 8.16
C SER A 494 15.63 5.46 7.30
N PRO A 495 15.93 4.80 6.17
CA PRO A 495 16.93 5.28 5.20
C PRO A 495 16.61 6.68 4.64
N ASP A 496 15.33 7.00 4.47
CA ASP A 496 14.85 8.30 3.98
C ASP A 496 13.68 8.83 4.83
N PRO A 497 13.97 9.44 5.99
CA PRO A 497 12.94 9.90 6.92
C PRO A 497 11.94 10.91 6.34
N LYS A 498 12.36 11.74 5.38
CA LYS A 498 11.52 12.81 4.81
C LYS A 498 10.39 12.26 3.94
N HIS A 499 10.67 11.21 3.17
CA HIS A 499 9.68 10.59 2.29
C HIS A 499 9.11 9.29 2.86
N TRP A 500 9.58 8.84 4.03
CA TRP A 500 9.16 7.58 4.62
C TRP A 500 7.65 7.46 4.82
N LEU A 501 6.97 8.55 5.16
CA LEU A 501 5.51 8.58 5.29
C LEU A 501 4.81 8.13 3.98
N ILE A 502 5.39 8.45 2.82
CA ILE A 502 4.86 8.09 1.51
C ILE A 502 5.05 6.59 1.27
N TYR A 503 6.26 6.06 1.51
CA TYR A 503 6.56 4.62 1.39
C TYR A 503 5.72 3.78 2.35
N PHE A 504 5.57 4.23 3.59
CA PHE A 504 4.78 3.55 4.61
C PHE A 504 3.30 3.52 4.22
N THR A 505 2.76 4.61 3.69
CA THR A 505 1.40 4.62 3.12
C THR A 505 1.27 3.68 1.94
N ALA A 506 2.23 3.69 1.01
CA ALA A 506 2.22 2.77 -0.14
C ALA A 506 2.22 1.30 0.32
N ALA A 507 3.01 0.97 1.33
CA ALA A 507 3.04 -0.36 1.94
C ALA A 507 1.69 -0.78 2.56
N ILE A 508 1.03 0.12 3.30
CA ILE A 508 -0.32 -0.15 3.85
C ILE A 508 -1.32 -0.40 2.73
N ILE A 509 -1.30 0.42 1.67
CA ILE A 509 -2.21 0.26 0.54
C ILE A 509 -1.98 -1.09 -0.14
N LEU A 510 -0.74 -1.49 -0.37
CA LEU A 510 -0.42 -2.82 -0.92
C LEU A 510 -0.97 -3.95 -0.05
N ASP A 511 -0.69 -3.95 1.25
CA ASP A 511 -1.06 -5.07 2.12
C ASP A 511 -2.58 -5.14 2.39
N THR A 512 -3.27 -3.99 2.42
CA THR A 512 -4.73 -3.94 2.58
C THR A 512 -5.52 -4.20 1.29
N PHE A 513 -4.90 -4.03 0.12
CA PHE A 513 -5.59 -4.09 -1.19
C PHE A 513 -6.45 -5.34 -1.42
N PRO A 514 -6.00 -6.57 -1.09
CA PRO A 514 -6.81 -7.77 -1.32
C PRO A 514 -8.19 -7.69 -0.66
N GLN A 515 -8.28 -7.09 0.53
CA GLN A 515 -9.57 -6.92 1.23
C GLN A 515 -10.47 -5.94 0.47
N PHE A 516 -9.92 -4.83 -0.03
CA PHE A 516 -10.70 -3.80 -0.73
C PHE A 516 -11.16 -4.23 -2.12
N SER A 517 -10.39 -5.06 -2.81
CA SER A 517 -10.74 -5.61 -4.13
C SER A 517 -12.05 -6.43 -4.12
N THR A 518 -12.46 -6.93 -2.96
CA THR A 518 -13.66 -7.77 -2.76
C THR A 518 -14.91 -6.98 -2.37
N LEU A 519 -14.79 -5.66 -2.18
CA LEU A 519 -15.92 -4.81 -1.82
C LEU A 519 -16.93 -4.73 -2.97
N SER A 520 -18.22 -4.88 -2.64
CA SER A 520 -19.30 -4.78 -3.62
C SER A 520 -19.57 -3.34 -4.10
N ASP A 521 -19.27 -2.36 -3.24
CA ASP A 521 -19.33 -0.93 -3.54
C ASP A 521 -18.00 -0.30 -3.13
N VAL A 522 -17.41 0.46 -4.04
CA VAL A 522 -16.10 1.08 -3.87
C VAL A 522 -16.29 2.59 -3.94
N SER A 523 -16.46 3.18 -2.77
CA SER A 523 -16.64 4.62 -2.58
C SER A 523 -15.83 5.09 -1.37
N VAL A 524 -15.46 6.37 -1.33
CA VAL A 524 -14.69 6.95 -0.21
C VAL A 524 -15.38 6.66 1.13
N THR A 525 -16.71 6.73 1.19
CA THR A 525 -17.48 6.46 2.40
C THR A 525 -17.39 5.00 2.86
N VAL A 526 -17.37 4.04 1.94
CA VAL A 526 -17.18 2.62 2.28
C VAL A 526 -15.75 2.38 2.73
N MET A 527 -14.76 3.02 2.07
CA MET A 527 -13.37 2.95 2.46
C MET A 527 -13.12 3.48 3.88
N MET A 528 -13.79 4.55 4.30
CA MET A 528 -13.68 5.08 5.67
C MET A 528 -14.14 4.08 6.75
N ASP A 529 -15.06 3.17 6.45
CA ASP A 529 -15.50 2.11 7.37
C ASP A 529 -14.66 0.83 7.24
N ALA A 530 -14.22 0.49 6.02
CA ALA A 530 -13.45 -0.72 5.75
C ALA A 530 -11.97 -0.59 6.17
N PHE A 531 -11.35 0.56 5.92
CA PHE A 531 -9.91 0.77 6.13
C PHE A 531 -9.46 0.56 7.58
N PRO A 532 -10.12 1.12 8.62
CA PRO A 532 -9.72 0.86 10.00
C PRO A 532 -9.77 -0.62 10.38
N LYS A 533 -10.74 -1.38 9.83
CA LYS A 533 -10.89 -2.83 10.08
C LYS A 533 -9.81 -3.65 9.39
N ALA A 534 -9.34 -3.19 8.22
CA ALA A 534 -8.26 -3.82 7.49
C ALA A 534 -6.91 -3.58 8.19
N VAL A 535 -6.60 -2.32 8.53
CA VAL A 535 -5.34 -1.94 9.17
C VAL A 535 -5.19 -2.53 10.58
N ALA A 536 -6.28 -2.70 11.32
CA ALA A 536 -6.23 -3.32 12.65
C ALA A 536 -5.72 -4.78 12.66
N LYS A 537 -5.62 -5.44 11.49
CA LYS A 537 -5.11 -6.82 11.35
C LYS A 537 -3.65 -6.89 10.91
N ILE A 538 -3.05 -5.75 10.58
CA ILE A 538 -1.71 -5.68 9.98
C ILE A 538 -0.65 -5.50 11.06
N ASP A 539 0.49 -6.15 10.87
CA ASP A 539 1.69 -5.92 11.69
C ASP A 539 2.48 -4.70 11.17
N VAL A 540 2.72 -3.72 12.04
CA VAL A 540 3.49 -2.51 11.73
C VAL A 540 4.91 -2.83 11.28
N HIS A 541 5.52 -3.88 11.82
CA HIS A 541 6.87 -4.29 11.40
C HIS A 541 6.87 -4.87 9.98
N GLU A 542 5.82 -5.63 9.61
CA GLU A 542 5.66 -6.13 8.24
C GLU A 542 5.48 -4.95 7.26
N VAL A 543 4.65 -3.97 7.60
CA VAL A 543 4.48 -2.73 6.80
C VAL A 543 5.81 -2.00 6.62
N GLY A 544 6.58 -1.86 7.71
CA GLY A 544 7.91 -1.24 7.66
C GLY A 544 8.86 -1.94 6.70
N ASN A 545 8.85 -3.27 6.70
CA ASN A 545 9.70 -4.07 5.79
C ASN A 545 9.22 -3.98 4.33
N ILE A 546 7.91 -3.94 4.09
CA ILE A 546 7.34 -3.69 2.75
C ILE A 546 7.75 -2.29 2.27
N ALA A 547 7.68 -1.28 3.14
CA ALA A 547 8.08 0.09 2.82
C ALA A 547 9.58 0.18 2.49
N LEU A 548 10.43 -0.55 3.21
CA LEU A 548 11.86 -0.66 2.92
C LEU A 548 12.11 -1.30 1.55
N TRP A 549 11.40 -2.38 1.23
CA TRP A 549 11.46 -2.99 -0.11
C TRP A 549 11.06 -2.02 -1.21
N LEU A 550 9.99 -1.24 -1.01
CA LEU A 550 9.54 -0.22 -1.96
C LEU A 550 10.60 0.88 -2.15
N HIS A 551 11.20 1.35 -1.06
CA HIS A 551 12.26 2.35 -1.11
C HIS A 551 13.48 1.87 -1.91
N GLU A 552 13.91 0.62 -1.72
CA GLU A 552 15.02 0.05 -2.50
C GLU A 552 14.67 -0.20 -3.97
N LYS A 553 13.41 -0.55 -4.27
CA LYS A 553 12.95 -0.84 -5.62
C LYS A 553 12.60 0.40 -6.44
N VAL A 554 12.11 1.43 -5.78
CA VAL A 554 11.67 2.69 -6.39
C VAL A 554 12.20 3.85 -5.54
N PRO A 555 13.49 4.21 -5.68
CA PRO A 555 14.08 5.35 -4.98
C PRO A 555 13.35 6.66 -5.32
N PHE A 556 13.24 7.57 -4.36
CA PHE A 556 12.45 8.78 -4.52
C PHE A 556 13.05 9.73 -5.57
N GLU A 557 14.38 9.75 -5.70
CA GLU A 557 15.09 10.57 -6.67
C GLU A 557 14.71 10.23 -8.12
N GLU A 558 14.40 8.97 -8.41
CA GLU A 558 13.94 8.55 -9.74
C GLU A 558 12.57 9.20 -10.06
N LEU A 559 11.69 9.31 -9.07
CA LEU A 559 10.38 9.95 -9.24
C LEU A 559 10.48 11.46 -9.40
N GLU A 560 11.37 12.12 -8.65
CA GLU A 560 11.61 13.56 -8.80
C GLU A 560 12.13 13.89 -10.19
N THR A 561 13.09 13.12 -10.71
CA THR A 561 13.65 13.35 -12.05
C THR A 561 12.60 13.18 -13.15
N GLU A 562 11.73 12.16 -13.06
CA GLU A 562 10.61 11.98 -13.99
C GLU A 562 9.58 13.13 -13.89
N ASN A 563 9.24 13.56 -12.68
CA ASN A 563 8.29 14.66 -12.47
C ASN A 563 8.82 15.98 -13.03
N VAL A 564 10.11 16.29 -12.84
CA VAL A 564 10.75 17.49 -13.41
C VAL A 564 10.86 17.40 -14.93
N ALA A 565 11.12 16.21 -15.49
CA ALA A 565 11.13 16.02 -16.94
C ALA A 565 9.74 16.21 -17.57
N ASN A 566 8.69 15.77 -16.87
CA ASN A 566 7.31 15.85 -17.33
C ASN A 566 6.66 17.22 -17.10
N ASP A 567 7.10 17.96 -16.08
CA ASP A 567 6.60 19.31 -15.76
C ASP A 567 7.72 20.22 -15.21
N PRO A 568 8.48 20.91 -16.08
CA PRO A 568 9.58 21.79 -15.69
C PRO A 568 9.14 22.97 -14.79
N ALA A 569 7.84 23.29 -14.75
CA ALA A 569 7.32 24.36 -13.90
C ALA A 569 7.24 23.96 -12.42
N LYS A 570 7.23 22.66 -12.10
CA LYS A 570 7.31 22.15 -10.72
C LYS A 570 8.73 22.17 -10.14
N ALA A 571 9.76 22.40 -10.96
CA ALA A 571 11.14 22.49 -10.52
C ALA A 571 11.45 23.74 -9.67
N HIS A 572 10.49 24.67 -9.50
CA HIS A 572 10.66 25.88 -8.71
C HIS A 572 9.49 26.07 -7.73
N PHE A 573 9.54 25.30 -6.63
CA PHE A 573 9.05 25.78 -5.35
C PHE A 573 10.19 25.64 -4.35
N ASP A 574 11.09 26.62 -4.37
CA ASP A 574 11.91 26.88 -3.21
C ASP A 574 10.94 27.26 -2.08
N PHE A 575 10.56 26.26 -1.28
CA PHE A 575 9.95 26.48 0.02
C PHE A 575 10.78 27.55 0.70
N PHE A 576 10.13 28.60 1.21
CA PHE A 576 10.75 29.69 1.93
C PHE A 576 11.85 29.16 2.86
N GLN A 577 13.10 29.17 2.36
CA GLN A 577 14.27 29.13 3.22
C GLN A 577 14.17 30.45 3.96
N LEU A 578 13.67 30.36 5.19
CA LEU A 578 13.66 31.49 6.08
C LEU A 578 15.12 31.81 6.37
N ASP A 579 15.69 32.78 5.64
CA ASP A 579 17.06 33.28 5.72
C ASP A 579 17.53 33.70 7.14
N TRP A 580 16.67 33.58 8.16
CA TRP A 580 17.01 33.80 9.56
C TRP A 580 17.38 32.52 10.33
N ILE A 581 17.24 31.32 9.76
CA ILE A 581 17.73 30.07 10.34
C ILE A 581 19.21 29.80 9.94
N GLU A 582 19.68 30.34 8.82
CA GLU A 582 21.11 30.36 8.47
C GLU A 582 21.80 31.64 8.99
N LYS A 583 21.88 31.79 10.31
CA LYS A 583 22.92 32.61 10.93
C LYS A 583 23.44 31.96 12.20
N ALA A 584 24.42 31.07 12.02
CA ALA A 584 25.70 31.11 12.74
C ALA A 584 26.53 29.86 12.38
N GLU A 585 27.50 30.03 11.48
CA GLU A 585 28.93 29.81 11.78
C GLU A 585 29.79 30.73 10.90
#